data_AF-A0AA96QWN7-F1
#
_entry.id   AF-A0AA96QWN7-F1
#
_cell.length_a   1.000
_cell.length_b   1.000
_cell.length_c   1.000
_cell.angle_alpha   90.00
_cell.angle_beta   90.00
_cell.angle_gamma   90.00
#
_symmetry.space_group_name_H-M   'P 1'
#
loop_
_entity.id
_entity.type
_entity.pdbx_description
1 polymer ?
#
loop_
_entity_poly.entity_id
_entity_poly.type
_entity_poly.pdbx_seq_one_letter_code
_entity_poly.pdbx_strand_id
1 'polypeptide(L)'
;MKRTAALLLALSASVAFAAPASAADQVTAQADLDGNGVLDTVTAETIAGNGNEQLLTATIQGLRLTALAPLDSHVGIQPLRVVDLNDDGTDEVVVTQSVGANTVGFGVWGFSGGLRPVTGTTGSALKLWEGGGISALNGYGCENSGDGRVLVAVDARLTNQPKGIYTGKRVTYTVENGVATETARTSVAGPWDAPGFQADPDACA
;
A
#
# COMPACT_ATOMS: atom_id res chain seq x y z
N MET A 1 -40.61 15.92 -62.01
CA MET A 1 -39.82 14.88 -61.31
C MET A 1 -38.60 15.54 -60.69
N LYS A 2 -38.55 15.71 -59.36
CA LYS A 2 -37.39 16.25 -58.62
C LYS A 2 -36.92 15.17 -57.64
N ARG A 3 -35.67 14.73 -57.76
CA ARG A 3 -35.03 13.78 -56.84
C ARG A 3 -34.16 14.57 -55.86
N THR A 4 -34.50 14.49 -54.58
CA THR A 4 -33.72 15.06 -53.48
C THR A 4 -32.78 13.98 -52.96
N ALA A 5 -31.47 14.22 -53.03
CA ALA A 5 -30.45 13.34 -52.45
C ALA A 5 -30.11 13.83 -51.04
N ALA A 6 -30.24 12.97 -50.03
CA ALA A 6 -29.82 13.23 -48.67
C ALA A 6 -28.41 12.67 -48.45
N LEU A 7 -27.49 13.55 -48.06
CA LEU A 7 -26.10 13.21 -47.73
C LEU A 7 -26.02 12.94 -46.22
N LEU A 8 -25.73 11.69 -45.82
CA LEU A 8 -25.42 11.35 -44.43
C LEU A 8 -23.91 11.55 -44.19
N LEU A 9 -23.57 12.52 -43.33
CA LEU A 9 -22.24 12.61 -42.73
C LEU A 9 -22.18 11.68 -41.50
N ALA A 10 -21.31 10.68 -41.54
CA ALA A 10 -20.95 9.88 -40.38
C ALA A 10 -19.80 10.56 -39.63
N LEU A 11 -20.04 11.00 -38.38
CA LEU A 11 -19.00 11.42 -37.45
C LEU A 11 -18.38 10.17 -36.80
N SER A 12 -17.12 9.88 -37.13
CA SER A 12 -16.32 8.87 -36.45
C SER A 12 -15.76 9.47 -35.16
N ALA A 13 -16.26 9.04 -33.99
CA ALA A 13 -15.66 9.35 -32.71
C ALA A 13 -14.45 8.44 -32.47
N SER A 14 -13.24 9.00 -32.50
CA SER A 14 -12.01 8.32 -32.14
C SER A 14 -11.93 8.16 -30.62
N VAL A 15 -12.05 6.94 -30.12
CA VAL A 15 -11.77 6.63 -28.71
C VAL A 15 -10.25 6.65 -28.53
N ALA A 16 -9.72 7.70 -27.90
CA ALA A 16 -8.31 7.75 -27.53
C ALA A 16 -8.09 6.82 -26.35
N PHE A 17 -7.37 5.72 -26.57
CA PHE A 17 -6.85 4.88 -25.51
C PHE A 17 -5.71 5.64 -24.81
N ALA A 18 -5.89 5.99 -23.54
CA ALA A 18 -4.82 6.53 -22.72
C ALA A 18 -3.72 5.46 -22.58
N ALA A 19 -2.48 5.82 -22.93
CA ALA A 19 -1.33 4.98 -22.67
C ALA A 19 -1.16 4.79 -21.15
N PRO A 20 -0.69 3.61 -20.69
CA PRO A 20 -0.37 3.42 -19.28
C PRO A 20 0.64 4.49 -18.84
N ALA A 21 0.41 5.07 -17.66
CA ALA A 21 1.31 6.05 -17.08
C ALA A 21 2.73 5.47 -17.02
N SER A 22 3.70 6.17 -17.60
CA SER A 22 5.12 5.86 -17.41
C SER A 22 5.42 5.83 -15.92
N ALA A 23 6.20 4.85 -15.46
CA ALA A 23 6.79 4.89 -14.13
C ALA A 23 7.43 6.28 -13.95
N ALA A 24 7.10 6.97 -12.86
CA ALA A 24 7.71 8.24 -12.55
C ALA A 24 9.12 7.97 -12.01
N ASP A 25 10.11 8.75 -12.44
CA ASP A 25 11.47 8.63 -11.88
C ASP A 25 11.51 9.02 -10.40
N GLN A 26 10.52 9.80 -9.98
CA GLN A 26 10.32 10.30 -8.62
C GLN A 26 8.83 10.48 -8.32
N VAL A 27 8.43 10.16 -7.08
CA VAL A 27 7.13 10.54 -6.50
C VAL A 27 7.33 11.29 -5.19
N THR A 28 6.32 12.03 -4.75
CA THR A 28 6.35 12.82 -3.53
C THR A 28 5.03 12.73 -2.79
N ALA A 29 5.09 12.70 -1.46
CA ALA A 29 3.95 12.81 -0.55
C ALA A 29 4.29 13.78 0.60
N GLN A 30 3.26 14.20 1.31
CA GLN A 30 3.35 15.04 2.51
C GLN A 30 2.85 14.24 3.71
N ALA A 31 3.62 14.19 4.80
CA ALA A 31 3.34 13.38 5.99
C ALA A 31 3.88 14.09 7.24
N ASP A 32 3.17 14.09 8.36
CA ASP A 32 3.66 14.59 9.65
C ASP A 32 4.46 13.48 10.37
N LEU A 33 5.72 13.29 9.97
CA LEU A 33 6.50 12.12 10.41
C LEU A 33 6.93 12.21 11.88
N ASP A 34 7.05 13.42 12.43
CA ASP A 34 7.48 13.64 13.82
C ASP A 34 6.35 14.10 14.76
N GLY A 35 5.11 14.14 14.25
CA GLY A 35 3.88 14.43 15.00
C GLY A 35 3.79 15.84 15.54
N ASN A 36 4.44 16.80 14.87
CA ASN A 36 4.49 18.19 15.33
C ASN A 36 3.33 19.05 14.77
N GLY A 37 2.50 18.49 13.89
CA GLY A 37 1.40 19.16 13.19
C GLY A 37 1.79 19.86 11.88
N VAL A 38 3.06 19.76 11.46
CA VAL A 38 3.59 20.34 10.22
C VAL A 38 3.98 19.21 9.28
N LEU A 39 3.43 19.27 8.06
CA LEU A 39 3.71 18.27 7.04
C LEU A 39 5.18 18.33 6.57
N ASP A 40 5.84 17.19 6.65
CA ASP A 40 7.14 16.91 6.08
C ASP A 40 7.02 16.39 4.65
N THR A 41 8.08 16.60 3.86
CA THR A 41 8.14 16.10 2.48
C THR A 41 8.83 14.75 2.43
N VAL A 42 8.15 13.75 1.86
CA VAL A 42 8.71 12.42 1.59
C VAL A 42 8.76 12.17 0.10
N THR A 43 9.92 11.77 -0.42
CA THR A 43 10.13 11.45 -1.83
C THR A 43 10.66 10.04 -1.99
N ALA A 44 10.18 9.32 -2.99
CA ALA A 44 10.80 8.09 -3.47
C ALA A 44 11.31 8.30 -4.89
N GLU A 45 12.54 7.88 -5.16
CA GLU A 45 13.16 8.00 -6.49
C GLU A 45 13.96 6.75 -6.86
N THR A 46 14.07 6.49 -8.16
CA THR A 46 14.93 5.42 -8.66
C THR A 46 16.41 5.74 -8.41
N ILE A 47 17.23 4.71 -8.22
CA ILE A 47 18.68 4.87 -8.07
C ILE A 47 19.34 4.55 -9.41
N ALA A 48 20.07 5.51 -9.96
CA ALA A 48 20.77 5.32 -11.22
C ALA A 48 21.68 4.09 -11.19
N GLY A 49 21.48 3.14 -12.11
CA GLY A 49 22.24 1.90 -12.18
C GLY A 49 21.79 0.80 -11.21
N ASN A 50 20.71 1.01 -10.44
CA ASN A 50 20.13 0.02 -9.55
C ASN A 50 18.61 -0.03 -9.68
N GLY A 51 18.09 -1.01 -10.42
CA GLY A 51 16.65 -1.19 -10.64
C GLY A 51 15.91 -1.91 -9.50
N ASN A 52 16.61 -2.42 -8.49
CA ASN A 52 16.01 -3.25 -7.43
C ASN A 52 15.84 -2.48 -6.11
N GLU A 53 16.30 -1.25 -6.05
CA GLU A 53 16.17 -0.38 -4.88
C GLU A 53 15.71 1.01 -5.31
N GLN A 54 15.02 1.67 -4.40
CA GLN A 54 14.61 3.06 -4.48
C GLN A 54 15.14 3.83 -3.28
N LEU A 55 15.47 5.10 -3.48
CA LEU A 55 15.89 5.99 -2.43
C LEU A 55 14.65 6.69 -1.85
N LEU A 56 14.38 6.45 -0.57
CA LEU A 56 13.44 7.24 0.21
C LEU A 56 14.19 8.41 0.84
N THR A 57 13.67 9.61 0.67
CA THR A 57 14.16 10.81 1.35
C THR A 57 13.00 11.44 2.12
N ALA A 58 13.20 11.71 3.40
CA ALA A 58 12.31 12.53 4.21
C ALA A 58 13.00 13.84 4.56
N THR A 59 12.29 14.96 4.45
CA THR A 59 12.78 16.29 4.86
C THR A 59 11.93 16.77 6.02
N ILE A 60 12.44 16.58 7.24
CA ILE A 60 11.74 16.90 8.49
C ILE A 60 12.33 18.18 9.07
N GLN A 61 11.55 19.26 9.12
CA GLN A 61 12.03 20.58 9.58
C GLN A 61 13.36 21.02 8.95
N GLY A 62 13.58 20.69 7.66
CA GLY A 62 14.81 20.99 6.92
C GLY A 62 15.96 19.98 7.11
N LEU A 63 15.82 19.00 8.00
CA LEU A 63 16.74 17.87 8.11
C LEU A 63 16.42 16.82 7.04
N ARG A 64 17.41 16.50 6.20
CA ARG A 64 17.29 15.46 5.18
C ARG A 64 17.71 14.10 5.74
N LEU A 65 16.79 13.15 5.75
CA LEU A 65 16.99 11.75 6.13
C LEU A 65 16.79 10.86 4.92
N THR A 66 17.56 9.79 4.79
CA THR A 66 17.51 8.90 3.63
C THR A 66 17.51 7.44 4.03
N ALA A 67 16.80 6.61 3.27
CA ALA A 67 16.82 5.16 3.41
C ALA A 67 16.69 4.46 2.05
N LEU A 68 17.22 3.24 1.96
CA LEU A 68 17.03 2.37 0.80
C LEU A 68 15.84 1.44 1.03
N ALA A 69 14.93 1.39 0.08
CA ALA A 69 13.82 0.45 0.07
C ALA A 69 13.89 -0.45 -1.17
N PRO A 70 13.41 -1.69 -1.10
CA PRO A 70 13.24 -2.53 -2.28
C PRO A 70 12.35 -1.86 -3.34
N LEU A 71 12.64 -2.12 -4.61
CA LEU A 71 11.90 -1.66 -5.77
C LEU A 71 11.62 -2.82 -6.72
N ASP A 72 10.41 -2.87 -7.26
CA ASP A 72 10.11 -3.75 -8.38
C ASP A 72 10.59 -3.12 -9.69
N SER A 73 11.67 -3.65 -10.26
CA SER A 73 12.26 -3.13 -11.50
C SER A 73 11.32 -3.15 -12.71
N HIS A 74 10.27 -3.98 -12.70
CA HIS A 74 9.34 -4.07 -13.83
C HIS A 74 8.28 -2.98 -13.82
N VAL A 75 7.95 -2.46 -12.63
CA VAL A 75 6.86 -1.49 -12.45
C VAL A 75 7.39 -0.11 -12.09
N GLY A 76 8.59 -0.04 -11.49
CA GLY A 76 9.20 1.22 -11.08
C GLY A 76 8.51 1.85 -9.87
N ILE A 77 8.81 3.12 -9.62
CA ILE A 77 8.32 3.84 -8.43
C ILE A 77 6.80 4.02 -8.52
N GLN A 78 6.11 3.71 -7.43
CA GLN A 78 4.67 3.87 -7.28
C GLN A 78 4.36 5.00 -6.29
N PRO A 79 3.15 5.61 -6.36
CA PRO A 79 2.72 6.59 -5.37
C PRO A 79 2.89 6.09 -3.93
N LEU A 80 3.37 6.98 -3.06
CA LEU A 80 3.46 6.75 -1.63
C LEU A 80 2.08 6.85 -1.00
N ARG A 81 1.81 6.05 0.04
CA ARG A 81 0.61 6.21 0.87
C ARG A 81 1.03 6.68 2.25
N VAL A 82 0.32 7.66 2.77
CA VAL A 82 0.54 8.24 4.08
C VAL A 82 -0.57 7.74 4.98
N VAL A 83 -0.20 7.22 6.15
CA VAL A 83 -1.12 6.57 7.09
C VAL A 83 -0.67 6.86 8.52
N ASP A 84 -1.59 6.94 9.46
CA ASP A 84 -1.31 6.87 10.89
C ASP A 84 -1.80 5.48 11.38
N LEU A 85 -0.85 4.56 11.61
CA LEU A 85 -1.17 3.16 11.89
C LEU A 85 -1.73 2.93 13.30
N ASN A 86 -1.48 3.84 14.23
CA ASN A 86 -1.80 3.66 15.65
C ASN A 86 -2.58 4.84 16.26
N ASP A 87 -2.95 5.85 15.46
CA ASP A 87 -3.65 7.07 15.87
C ASP A 87 -2.84 7.89 16.88
N ASP A 88 -1.51 7.87 16.78
CA ASP A 88 -0.62 8.62 17.69
C ASP A 88 -0.29 10.03 17.20
N GLY A 89 -0.79 10.41 16.02
CA GLY A 89 -0.55 11.70 15.39
C GLY A 89 0.79 11.78 14.66
N THR A 90 1.54 10.68 14.55
CA THR A 90 2.71 10.56 13.68
C THR A 90 2.34 9.73 12.45
N ASP A 91 2.68 10.25 11.28
CA ASP A 91 2.42 9.54 10.03
C ASP A 91 3.55 8.55 9.72
N GLU A 92 3.17 7.38 9.20
CA GLU A 92 4.01 6.48 8.43
C GLU A 92 3.77 6.58 6.93
N VAL A 93 4.76 6.11 6.17
CA VAL A 93 4.71 6.01 4.72
C VAL A 93 4.77 4.55 4.29
N VAL A 94 3.71 4.11 3.59
CA VAL A 94 3.64 2.81 2.95
C VAL A 94 4.21 2.91 1.52
N VAL A 95 5.21 2.07 1.25
CA VAL A 95 6.00 2.08 0.02
C VAL A 95 5.78 0.77 -0.72
N THR A 96 5.42 0.84 -2.00
CA THR A 96 5.34 -0.35 -2.85
C THR A 96 6.74 -0.91 -3.10
N GLN A 97 6.93 -2.19 -2.77
CA GLN A 97 8.21 -2.89 -2.86
C GLN A 97 8.21 -4.03 -3.88
N SER A 98 7.04 -4.58 -4.20
CA SER A 98 6.89 -5.66 -5.18
C SER A 98 5.50 -5.64 -5.78
N VAL A 99 5.39 -5.97 -7.07
CA VAL A 99 4.11 -6.08 -7.76
C VAL A 99 4.07 -7.41 -8.49
N GLY A 100 3.35 -8.37 -7.91
CA GLY A 100 3.04 -9.64 -8.54
C GLY A 100 1.80 -9.56 -9.44
N ALA A 101 1.49 -10.66 -10.13
CA ALA A 101 0.38 -10.72 -11.09
C ALA A 101 -0.98 -10.28 -10.52
N ASN A 102 -1.23 -10.52 -9.24
CA ASN A 102 -2.48 -10.12 -8.57
C ASN A 102 -2.25 -9.62 -7.13
N THR A 103 -1.00 -9.40 -6.72
CA THR A 103 -0.68 -9.05 -5.34
C THR A 103 0.38 -7.97 -5.30
N VAL A 104 0.14 -6.92 -4.53
CA VAL A 104 1.12 -5.86 -4.28
C VAL A 104 1.68 -6.05 -2.87
N GLY A 105 3.00 -5.99 -2.75
CA GLY A 105 3.70 -6.05 -1.48
C GLY A 105 4.29 -4.70 -1.11
N PHE A 106 4.12 -4.34 0.15
CA PHE A 106 4.51 -3.04 0.69
C PHE A 106 5.44 -3.21 1.89
N GLY A 107 6.30 -2.21 2.10
CA GLY A 107 6.94 -1.98 3.40
C GLY A 107 6.49 -0.65 3.98
N VAL A 108 6.53 -0.55 5.29
CA VAL A 108 6.12 0.65 6.04
C VAL A 108 7.36 1.32 6.61
N TRP A 109 7.41 2.65 6.53
CA TRP A 109 8.51 3.48 6.99
C TRP A 109 8.00 4.58 7.90
N GLY A 110 8.68 4.84 9.00
CA GLY A 110 8.34 5.91 9.94
C GLY A 110 9.60 6.58 10.49
N PHE A 111 9.40 7.55 11.39
CA PHE A 111 10.50 8.26 12.06
C PHE A 111 10.74 7.71 13.47
N SER A 112 11.80 6.92 13.64
CA SER A 112 12.21 6.34 14.93
C SER A 112 13.71 6.56 15.16
N GLY A 113 14.07 7.79 15.54
CA GLY A 113 15.48 8.22 15.58
C GLY A 113 16.15 8.26 14.19
N GLY A 114 15.34 8.41 13.15
CA GLY A 114 15.72 8.40 11.73
C GLY A 114 14.62 7.80 10.86
N LEU A 115 14.71 7.97 9.54
CA LEU A 115 13.81 7.31 8.60
C LEU A 115 14.14 5.82 8.55
N ARG A 116 13.25 4.98 9.10
CA ARG A 116 13.48 3.54 9.30
C ARG A 116 12.25 2.72 8.95
N PRO A 117 12.42 1.44 8.56
CA PRO A 117 11.27 0.58 8.37
C PRO A 117 10.60 0.33 9.72
N VAL A 118 9.27 0.28 9.73
CA VAL A 118 8.54 -0.33 10.84
C VAL A 118 8.91 -1.81 10.86
N THR A 119 9.19 -2.36 12.03
CA THR A 119 9.67 -3.74 12.18
C THR A 119 8.73 -4.56 13.06
N GLY A 120 8.76 -5.88 12.95
CA GLY A 120 8.20 -6.76 13.98
C GLY A 120 9.14 -6.83 15.20
N THR A 121 8.67 -7.45 16.29
CA THR A 121 9.46 -7.66 17.52
C THR A 121 10.76 -8.45 17.32
N THR A 122 10.90 -9.17 16.20
CA THR A 122 12.13 -9.89 15.80
C THR A 122 13.12 -9.02 15.02
N GLY A 123 12.80 -7.74 14.79
CA GLY A 123 13.60 -6.80 14.00
C GLY A 123 13.44 -6.93 12.48
N SER A 124 12.62 -7.86 12.01
CA SER A 124 12.31 -7.98 10.57
C SER A 124 11.38 -6.85 10.13
N ALA A 125 11.65 -6.23 8.98
CA ALA A 125 10.76 -5.20 8.42
C ALA A 125 9.33 -5.74 8.26
N LEU A 126 8.35 -4.94 8.69
CA LEU A 126 6.94 -5.20 8.52
C LEU A 126 6.62 -5.20 7.02
N LYS A 127 5.89 -6.23 6.58
CA LYS A 127 5.43 -6.37 5.20
C LYS A 127 3.93 -6.46 5.17
N LEU A 128 3.31 -5.65 4.32
CA LEU A 128 1.87 -5.64 4.08
C LEU A 128 1.61 -6.09 2.65
N TRP A 129 0.41 -6.63 2.41
CA TRP A 129 0.03 -7.20 1.13
C TRP A 129 -1.41 -6.85 0.78
N GLU A 130 -1.65 -6.57 -0.49
CA GLU A 130 -3.00 -6.37 -1.04
C GLU A 130 -3.22 -7.25 -2.26
N GLY A 131 -4.44 -7.78 -2.40
CA GLY A 131 -4.85 -8.58 -3.55
C GLY A 131 -4.78 -10.09 -3.29
N GLY A 132 -4.23 -10.87 -4.21
CA GLY A 132 -4.18 -12.34 -4.17
C GLY A 132 -4.96 -13.03 -5.29
N GLY A 133 -5.88 -12.33 -5.95
CA GLY A 133 -6.65 -12.83 -7.08
C GLY A 133 -7.56 -14.01 -6.70
N ILE A 134 -7.75 -14.96 -7.63
CA ILE A 134 -8.68 -16.09 -7.41
C ILE A 134 -8.17 -17.10 -6.37
N SER A 135 -6.86 -17.19 -6.12
CA SER A 135 -6.28 -18.24 -5.28
C SER A 135 -5.92 -17.77 -3.87
N ALA A 136 -5.93 -16.46 -3.61
CA ALA A 136 -5.55 -15.90 -2.33
C ALA A 136 -6.29 -14.60 -2.03
N LEU A 137 -6.38 -14.26 -0.75
CA LEU A 137 -6.89 -12.98 -0.25
C LEU A 137 -5.83 -12.41 0.67
N ASN A 138 -5.34 -11.22 0.35
CA ASN A 138 -4.37 -10.47 1.12
C ASN A 138 -4.90 -9.06 1.27
N GLY A 139 -4.83 -8.53 2.48
CA GLY A 139 -5.22 -7.16 2.77
C GLY A 139 -4.58 -6.68 4.05
N TYR A 140 -4.53 -5.37 4.21
CA TYR A 140 -4.24 -4.73 5.48
C TYR A 140 -5.20 -3.56 5.69
N GLY A 141 -5.28 -3.07 6.91
CA GLY A 141 -6.11 -1.92 7.25
C GLY A 141 -6.06 -1.64 8.74
N CYS A 142 -6.73 -0.59 9.17
CA CYS A 142 -6.76 -0.21 10.58
C CYS A 142 -8.15 -0.38 11.16
N GLU A 143 -8.22 -0.74 12.44
CA GLU A 143 -9.46 -0.90 13.18
C GLU A 143 -9.38 -0.15 14.51
N ASN A 144 -10.51 0.38 14.95
CA ASN A 144 -10.63 0.93 16.29
C ASN A 144 -10.73 -0.21 17.31
N SER A 145 -9.81 -0.22 18.26
CA SER A 145 -9.84 -1.01 19.48
C SER A 145 -10.19 -0.10 20.67
N GLY A 146 -10.68 -0.68 21.77
CA GLY A 146 -10.95 0.07 23.00
C GLY A 146 -9.73 0.82 23.56
N ASP A 147 -8.53 0.38 23.18
CA ASP A 147 -7.25 0.95 23.60
C ASP A 147 -6.60 1.88 22.54
N GLY A 148 -7.26 2.15 21.40
CA GLY A 148 -6.72 2.94 20.30
C GLY A 148 -6.85 2.27 18.93
N ARG A 149 -6.19 2.80 17.91
CA ARG A 149 -6.16 2.19 16.57
C ARG A 149 -5.18 1.01 16.53
N VAL A 150 -5.55 -0.06 15.84
CA VAL A 150 -4.69 -1.22 15.62
C VAL A 150 -4.57 -1.51 14.13
N LEU A 151 -3.38 -1.94 13.71
CA LEU A 151 -3.14 -2.45 12.37
C LEU A 151 -3.60 -3.90 12.28
N VAL A 152 -4.27 -4.23 11.19
CA VAL A 152 -4.70 -5.59 10.87
C VAL A 152 -4.12 -6.02 9.52
N ALA A 153 -3.66 -7.26 9.44
CA ALA A 153 -3.26 -7.92 8.20
C ALA A 153 -4.00 -9.25 8.01
N VAL A 154 -4.37 -9.53 6.78
CA VAL A 154 -5.05 -10.75 6.34
C VAL A 154 -4.20 -11.47 5.29
N ASP A 155 -4.00 -12.78 5.46
CA ASP A 155 -3.48 -13.68 4.41
C ASP A 155 -4.31 -14.97 4.43
N ALA A 156 -4.93 -15.29 3.31
CA ALA A 156 -5.75 -16.48 3.13
C ALA A 156 -5.57 -17.10 1.74
N ARG A 157 -5.83 -18.41 1.63
CA ARG A 157 -5.71 -19.17 0.38
C ARG A 157 -7.00 -19.92 0.10
N LEU A 158 -7.34 -20.10 -1.17
CA LEU A 158 -8.47 -20.92 -1.59
C LEU A 158 -8.18 -22.39 -1.23
N THR A 159 -8.93 -22.96 -0.29
CA THR A 159 -8.74 -24.34 0.19
C THR A 159 -9.86 -25.28 -0.27
N ASN A 160 -11.03 -24.74 -0.63
CA ASN A 160 -12.12 -25.51 -1.22
C ASN A 160 -12.66 -24.78 -2.46
N GLN A 161 -12.08 -25.07 -3.62
CA GLN A 161 -12.45 -24.45 -4.89
C GLN A 161 -13.92 -24.68 -5.27
N PRO A 162 -14.51 -25.89 -5.16
CA PRO A 162 -15.93 -26.09 -5.49
C PRO A 162 -16.89 -25.22 -4.67
N LYS A 163 -16.51 -24.85 -3.44
CA LYS A 163 -17.33 -24.03 -2.55
C LYS A 163 -16.85 -22.58 -2.43
N GLY A 164 -15.78 -22.20 -3.12
CA GLY A 164 -15.18 -20.87 -3.00
C GLY A 164 -14.71 -20.52 -1.58
N ILE A 165 -14.26 -21.51 -0.79
CA ILE A 165 -13.85 -21.27 0.60
C ILE A 165 -12.36 -21.03 0.68
N TYR A 166 -12.01 -19.91 1.32
CA TYR A 166 -10.66 -19.54 1.69
C TYR A 166 -10.41 -19.90 3.15
N THR A 167 -9.15 -20.17 3.48
CA THR A 167 -8.69 -20.37 4.86
C THR A 167 -7.38 -19.64 5.05
N GLY A 168 -7.26 -18.95 6.17
CA GLY A 168 -6.14 -18.06 6.41
C GLY A 168 -6.06 -17.57 7.83
N LYS A 169 -5.39 -16.44 8.01
CA LYS A 169 -5.19 -15.79 9.29
C LYS A 169 -5.48 -14.30 9.16
N ARG A 170 -6.11 -13.77 10.21
CA ARG A 170 -6.20 -12.33 10.51
C ARG A 170 -5.27 -12.08 11.70
N VAL A 171 -4.34 -11.14 11.54
CA VAL A 171 -3.36 -10.79 12.57
C VAL A 171 -3.52 -9.34 12.92
N THR A 172 -3.61 -9.04 14.21
CA THR A 172 -3.72 -7.67 14.75
C THR A 172 -2.40 -7.29 15.39
N TYR A 173 -1.98 -6.05 15.16
CA TYR A 173 -0.75 -5.46 15.66
C TYR A 173 -1.04 -4.16 16.38
N THR A 174 -0.36 -3.91 17.49
CA THR A 174 -0.09 -2.55 17.95
C THR A 174 1.20 -2.08 17.31
N VAL A 175 1.26 -0.83 16.86
CA VAL A 175 2.48 -0.22 16.32
C VAL A 175 2.91 0.86 17.30
N GLU A 176 4.12 0.76 17.83
CA GLU A 176 4.66 1.75 18.76
C GLU A 176 6.14 1.93 18.49
N ASN A 177 6.60 3.19 18.38
CA ASN A 177 8.02 3.52 18.17
C ASN A 177 8.65 2.77 16.98
N GLY A 178 7.90 2.58 15.88
CA GLY A 178 8.34 1.82 14.72
C GLY A 178 8.41 0.31 14.91
N VAL A 179 7.75 -0.24 15.92
CA VAL A 179 7.68 -1.70 16.18
C VAL A 179 6.22 -2.16 16.19
N ALA A 180 5.87 -3.01 15.23
CA ALA A 180 4.61 -3.74 15.17
C ALA A 180 4.66 -5.00 16.04
N THR A 181 3.92 -5.00 17.14
CA THR A 181 3.79 -6.13 18.06
C THR A 181 2.48 -6.85 17.80
N GLU A 182 2.54 -8.13 17.47
CA GLU A 182 1.35 -8.96 17.29
C GLU A 182 0.61 -9.10 18.63
N THR A 183 -0.63 -8.64 18.69
CA THR A 183 -1.50 -8.72 19.87
C THR A 183 -2.54 -9.82 19.75
N ALA A 184 -2.97 -10.15 18.53
CA ALA A 184 -3.90 -11.23 18.28
C ALA A 184 -3.65 -11.91 16.93
N ARG A 185 -3.97 -13.20 16.86
CA ARG A 185 -3.98 -13.97 15.62
C ARG A 185 -5.16 -14.93 15.63
N THR A 186 -6.02 -14.78 14.66
CA THR A 186 -7.24 -15.59 14.54
C THR A 186 -7.26 -16.32 13.21
N SER A 187 -7.53 -17.62 13.26
CA SER A 187 -7.82 -18.40 12.06
C SER A 187 -9.17 -17.97 11.48
N VAL A 188 -9.19 -17.68 10.18
CA VAL A 188 -10.39 -17.25 9.46
C VAL A 188 -10.68 -18.20 8.30
N ALA A 189 -11.96 -18.48 8.06
CA ALA A 189 -12.41 -19.30 6.96
C ALA A 189 -13.78 -18.84 6.48
N GLY A 190 -14.00 -18.85 5.16
CA GLY A 190 -15.26 -18.40 4.57
C GLY A 190 -15.16 -18.12 3.07
N PRO A 191 -16.24 -17.64 2.45
CA PRO A 191 -16.20 -17.08 1.10
C PRO A 191 -15.32 -15.81 1.05
N TRP A 192 -15.03 -15.33 -0.16
CA TRP A 192 -14.10 -14.21 -0.39
C TRP A 192 -14.52 -12.89 0.29
N ASP A 193 -15.82 -12.70 0.52
CA ASP A 193 -16.43 -11.53 1.16
C ASP A 193 -16.66 -11.73 2.67
N ALA A 194 -16.16 -12.83 3.26
CA ALA A 194 -16.34 -13.08 4.69
C ALA A 194 -15.75 -11.92 5.52
N PRO A 195 -16.41 -11.50 6.62
CA PRO A 195 -15.95 -10.38 7.44
C PRO A 195 -14.51 -10.53 7.95
N GLY A 196 -14.09 -11.77 8.26
CA GLY A 196 -12.72 -12.06 8.73
C GLY A 196 -11.62 -11.73 7.72
N PHE A 197 -11.94 -11.58 6.44
CA PHE A 197 -11.00 -11.19 5.39
C PHE A 197 -11.03 -9.71 5.03
N GLN A 198 -11.98 -8.94 5.56
CA GLN A 198 -12.10 -7.51 5.24
C GLN A 198 -11.01 -6.72 5.98
N ALA A 199 -10.26 -5.93 5.25
CA ALA A 199 -9.29 -4.98 5.78
C ALA A 199 -9.25 -3.80 4.82
N ASP A 200 -9.38 -2.58 5.35
CA ASP A 200 -9.46 -1.36 4.55
C ASP A 200 -8.21 -0.50 4.83
N PRO A 201 -7.29 -0.37 3.87
CA PRO A 201 -6.12 0.49 3.97
C PRO A 201 -6.47 1.96 4.23
N ASP A 202 -7.60 2.44 3.69
CA ASP A 202 -8.01 3.84 3.82
C ASP A 202 -8.46 4.14 5.26
N ALA A 203 -8.80 3.11 6.05
CA ALA A 203 -9.10 3.27 7.47
C ALA A 203 -7.85 3.60 8.31
N CYS A 204 -6.64 3.51 7.73
CA CYS A 204 -5.41 3.95 8.37
C CYS A 204 -5.05 5.42 8.09
N ALA A 205 -5.80 6.13 7.25
CA ALA A 205 -5.55 7.55 6.96
C ALA A 205 -6.21 8.48 7.99
#